data_AF-A0A0N5A6C5-F1
#
_entry.id   AF-A0A0N5A6C5-F1
#
_cell.length_a   1.000
_cell.length_b   1.000
_cell.length_c   1.000
_cell.angle_alpha   90.00
_cell.angle_beta   90.00
_cell.angle_gamma   90.00
#
_symmetry.space_group_name_H-M   'P 1'
#
loop_
_entity.id
_entity.type
_entity.pdbx_description
1 polymer ?
#
loop_
_entity_poly.entity_id
_entity_poly.type
_entity_poly.pdbx_seq_one_letter_code
_entity_poly.pdbx_strand_id
1 'polypeptide(L)'
;MVVIAGEMIPTIEFFILIFQVTSIFIYLLICCYLVHQIHNPNNHFQPSFIIHFTCNAFFDTLSSFSILLFRKLTYWGYFYEYFAQNEWGAEAYKYLFFQTITLTISGNIIISVNRFLALYNPINYTRVWNIKVSFLIVFLQVVICYASYIHIFFTDTAFLYDSHTNTYQFTTPNKYFSLANNGVLLSFCVIGIIITTSLNILVFIKFSKIFKKNDKGKYGSKVTMLAFMILASFFLVITAIQLIIRSIAISTNNKPLKDVINNYFFYSIPILSTLQPYLILLLSAQLRNGIKKFVCLIAHGKKVSHIKVTVFNKEDGRTSRK
;
A
#
# COMPACT_ATOMS: atom_id res chain seq x y z
N MET A 1 -42.49 1.71 1.97
CA MET A 1 -41.43 1.64 0.94
C MET A 1 -40.56 2.88 1.14
N VAL A 2 -39.55 2.80 2.00
CA VAL A 2 -38.71 3.96 2.34
C VAL A 2 -37.56 3.97 1.35
N VAL A 3 -37.63 4.92 0.43
CA VAL A 3 -36.50 5.34 -0.39
C VAL A 3 -35.51 6.00 0.56
N ILE A 4 -34.42 5.30 0.93
CA ILE A 4 -33.28 5.97 1.56
C ILE A 4 -32.51 6.63 0.43
N ALA A 5 -32.96 7.84 0.07
CA ALA A 5 -32.18 8.76 -0.76
C ALA A 5 -30.81 8.93 -0.10
N GLY A 6 -29.74 8.77 -0.89
CA GLY A 6 -28.34 8.65 -0.45
C GLY A 6 -28.04 9.40 0.84
N GLU A 7 -27.79 8.64 1.91
CA GLU A 7 -27.45 9.23 3.19
C GLU A 7 -26.20 10.09 3.01
N MET A 8 -26.23 11.28 3.62
CA MET A 8 -25.07 12.17 3.61
C MET A 8 -23.87 11.39 4.16
N ILE A 9 -22.79 11.33 3.38
CA ILE A 9 -21.56 10.65 3.79
C ILE A 9 -21.17 11.19 5.18
N PRO A 10 -20.97 10.32 6.19
CA PRO A 10 -20.60 10.78 7.52
C PRO A 10 -19.37 11.68 7.45
N THR A 11 -19.38 12.80 8.18
CA THR A 11 -18.34 13.85 8.08
C THR A 11 -16.92 13.29 8.22
N ILE A 12 -16.71 12.33 9.12
CA ILE A 12 -15.41 11.67 9.32
C ILE A 12 -14.99 10.87 8.08
N GLU A 13 -15.92 10.11 7.49
CA GLU A 13 -15.66 9.32 6.29
C GLU A 13 -15.38 10.22 5.06
N PHE A 14 -16.05 11.37 4.99
CA PHE A 14 -15.78 12.38 3.96
C PHE A 14 -14.35 12.94 4.05
N PHE A 15 -13.87 13.28 5.26
CA PHE A 15 -12.48 13.71 5.44
C PHE A 15 -11.47 12.61 5.08
N ILE A 16 -11.77 11.36 5.42
CA ILE A 16 -10.92 10.21 5.09
C ILE A 16 -10.88 9.99 3.57
N LEU A 17 -12.01 10.14 2.88
CA LEU A 17 -12.07 10.06 1.42
C LEU A 17 -11.24 11.16 0.76
N ILE A 18 -11.36 12.42 1.22
CA ILE A 18 -10.52 13.52 0.73
C ILE A 18 -9.03 13.21 0.93
N PHE A 19 -8.68 12.73 2.13
CA PHE A 19 -7.31 12.34 2.45
C PHE A 19 -6.83 11.23 1.51
N GLN A 20 -7.62 10.18 1.29
CA GLN A 20 -7.28 9.05 0.43
C GLN A 20 -7.09 9.48 -1.04
N VAL A 21 -8.02 10.27 -1.59
CA VAL A 21 -7.93 10.78 -2.97
C VAL A 21 -6.69 11.66 -3.14
N THR A 22 -6.44 12.57 -2.19
CA THR A 22 -5.25 13.42 -2.19
C THR A 22 -3.97 12.60 -2.11
N SER A 23 -3.96 11.55 -1.27
CA SER A 23 -2.84 10.65 -1.10
C SER A 23 -2.53 9.88 -2.37
N ILE A 24 -3.54 9.35 -3.06
CA ILE A 24 -3.39 8.64 -4.33
C ILE A 24 -2.81 9.59 -5.38
N PHE A 25 -3.31 10.82 -5.46
CA PHE A 25 -2.77 11.82 -6.38
C PHE A 25 -1.28 12.10 -6.13
N ILE A 26 -0.90 12.28 -4.86
CA ILE A 26 0.50 12.46 -4.47
C ILE A 26 1.33 11.22 -4.83
N TYR A 27 0.81 10.01 -4.60
CA TYR A 27 1.49 8.76 -4.91
C TYR A 27 1.76 8.63 -6.41
N LEU A 28 0.76 8.90 -7.24
CA LEU A 28 0.87 8.88 -8.70
C LEU A 28 1.87 9.94 -9.19
N LEU A 29 1.84 11.15 -8.63
CA LEU A 29 2.81 12.20 -8.96
C LEU A 29 4.26 11.75 -8.67
N ILE A 30 4.50 11.14 -7.51
CA ILE A 30 5.82 10.58 -7.16
C ILE A 30 6.21 9.49 -8.17
N CYS A 31 5.29 8.60 -8.53
CA CYS A 31 5.54 7.54 -9.50
C CYS A 31 5.90 8.09 -10.87
N CYS A 32 5.14 9.06 -11.39
CA CYS A 32 5.45 9.73 -12.66
C CYS A 32 6.85 10.35 -12.64
N TYR A 33 7.21 11.03 -11.55
CA TYR A 33 8.55 11.59 -11.38
C TYR A 33 9.63 10.50 -11.36
N LEU A 34 9.45 9.43 -10.57
CA LEU A 34 10.44 8.36 -10.44
C LEU A 34 10.62 7.59 -11.76
N VAL A 35 9.53 7.30 -12.48
CA VAL A 35 9.58 6.66 -13.80
C VAL A 35 10.30 7.55 -14.80
N HIS A 36 10.03 8.86 -14.81
CA HIS A 36 10.77 9.79 -15.66
C HIS A 36 12.28 9.80 -15.36
N GLN A 37 12.66 9.53 -14.11
CA GLN A 37 14.06 9.47 -13.69
C GLN A 37 14.74 8.11 -13.96
N ILE A 38 14.01 7.05 -14.34
CA ILE A 38 14.58 5.69 -14.42
C ILE A 38 15.74 5.57 -15.41
N HIS A 39 15.70 6.34 -16.50
CA HIS A 39 16.73 6.36 -17.54
C HIS A 39 17.79 7.44 -17.32
N ASN A 40 17.67 8.28 -16.29
CA ASN A 40 18.67 9.31 -16.02
C ASN A 40 19.91 8.68 -15.35
N PRO A 41 21.11 8.84 -15.91
CA PRO A 41 22.33 8.26 -15.34
C PRO A 41 22.70 8.85 -13.97
N ASN A 42 22.17 10.04 -13.66
CA ASN A 42 22.35 10.73 -12.38
C ASN A 42 21.23 10.41 -11.37
N ASN A 43 20.46 9.33 -11.58
CA ASN A 43 19.35 9.00 -10.69
C ASN A 43 19.85 8.52 -9.32
N HIS A 44 19.30 9.12 -8.27
CA HIS A 44 19.59 8.73 -6.89
C HIS A 44 18.84 7.47 -6.45
N PHE A 45 17.73 7.15 -7.13
CA PHE A 45 16.93 5.97 -6.83
C PHE A 45 17.33 4.81 -7.73
N GLN A 46 17.50 3.65 -7.12
CA GLN A 46 17.79 2.42 -7.85
C GLN A 46 16.59 2.02 -8.71
N PRO A 47 16.77 1.63 -9.99
CA PRO A 47 15.66 1.25 -10.87
C PRO A 47 14.77 0.15 -10.29
N SER A 48 15.36 -0.80 -9.56
CA SER A 48 14.62 -1.87 -8.90
C SER A 48 13.65 -1.37 -7.83
N PHE A 49 14.04 -0.34 -7.07
CA PHE A 49 13.15 0.31 -6.11
C PHE A 49 12.01 1.04 -6.81
N ILE A 50 12.30 1.74 -7.92
CA ILE A 50 11.31 2.47 -8.71
C ILE A 50 10.22 1.51 -9.22
N ILE A 51 10.62 0.38 -9.81
CA ILE A 51 9.69 -0.63 -10.33
C ILE A 51 8.75 -1.11 -9.23
N HIS A 52 9.30 -1.56 -8.09
CA HIS A 52 8.49 -2.05 -6.98
C HIS A 52 7.56 -0.98 -6.42
N PHE A 53 8.07 0.24 -6.23
CA PHE A 53 7.29 1.36 -5.72
C PHE A 53 6.14 1.75 -6.66
N THR A 54 6.39 1.81 -7.97
CA THR A 54 5.36 2.15 -8.97
C THR A 54 4.32 1.05 -9.12
N CYS A 55 4.73 -0.22 -9.18
CA CYS A 55 3.77 -1.34 -9.22
C CYS A 55 2.92 -1.41 -7.95
N ASN A 56 3.51 -1.17 -6.77
CA ASN A 56 2.76 -1.13 -5.52
C ASN A 56 1.77 0.05 -5.49
N ALA A 57 2.15 1.22 -6.01
CA ALA A 57 1.23 2.35 -6.12
C ALA A 57 -0.02 2.01 -6.95
N PHE A 58 0.15 1.25 -8.03
CA PHE A 58 -0.96 0.75 -8.84
C PHE A 58 -1.85 -0.21 -8.03
N PHE A 59 -1.26 -1.18 -7.33
CA PHE A 59 -2.02 -2.11 -6.49
C PHE A 59 -2.74 -1.41 -5.32
N ASP A 60 -2.07 -0.45 -4.68
CA ASP A 60 -2.62 0.39 -3.61
C ASP A 60 -3.82 1.21 -4.09
N THR A 61 -3.73 1.75 -5.29
CA THR A 61 -4.84 2.48 -5.94
C THR A 61 -5.99 1.54 -6.28
N LEU A 62 -5.69 0.37 -6.85
CA LEU A 62 -6.70 -0.62 -7.23
C LEU A 62 -7.42 -1.21 -6.00
N SER A 63 -6.70 -1.46 -4.91
CA SER A 63 -7.24 -1.89 -3.62
C SER A 63 -8.13 -0.80 -3.00
N SER A 64 -7.65 0.43 -2.98
CA SER A 64 -8.40 1.60 -2.52
C SER A 64 -9.73 1.77 -3.28
N PHE A 65 -9.67 1.67 -4.60
CA PHE A 65 -10.84 1.73 -5.47
C PHE A 65 -11.80 0.57 -5.21
N SER A 66 -11.29 -0.65 -5.08
CA SER A 66 -12.11 -1.84 -4.80
C SER A 66 -12.84 -1.74 -3.46
N ILE A 67 -12.17 -1.21 -2.43
CA ILE A 67 -12.79 -0.95 -1.14
C ILE A 67 -13.89 0.13 -1.25
N LEU A 68 -13.62 1.23 -1.94
CA LEU A 68 -14.60 2.29 -2.13
C LEU A 68 -15.84 1.77 -2.89
N LEU A 69 -15.61 1.08 -4.01
CA LEU A 69 -16.66 0.59 -4.90
C LEU A 69 -17.53 -0.50 -4.25
N PHE A 70 -16.92 -1.56 -3.72
CA PHE A 70 -17.65 -2.74 -3.26
C PHE A 70 -18.05 -2.70 -1.78
N ARG A 71 -17.64 -1.68 -1.04
CA ARG A 71 -18.05 -1.52 0.37
C ARG A 71 -18.73 -0.20 0.61
N LYS A 72 -18.03 0.92 0.40
CA LYS A 72 -18.53 2.21 0.88
C LYS A 72 -19.61 2.83 0.03
N LEU A 73 -19.49 2.80 -1.29
CA LEU A 73 -20.55 3.34 -2.15
C LEU A 73 -21.89 2.66 -1.88
N THR A 74 -21.89 1.33 -1.77
CA THR A 74 -23.13 0.58 -1.48
C THR A 74 -23.62 0.77 -0.04
N TYR A 75 -22.70 0.90 0.92
CA TYR A 75 -23.02 1.20 2.31
C TYR A 75 -23.66 2.60 2.48
N TRP A 76 -23.21 3.60 1.73
CA TRP A 76 -23.81 4.94 1.70
C TRP A 76 -25.12 5.01 0.90
N GLY A 77 -25.60 3.88 0.38
CA GLY A 77 -26.82 3.83 -0.42
C GLY A 77 -26.65 4.37 -1.86
N TYR A 78 -25.41 4.54 -2.34
CA TYR A 78 -25.18 4.87 -3.75
C TYR A 78 -25.15 3.62 -4.62
N PHE A 79 -25.71 3.72 -5.82
CA PHE A 79 -25.70 2.68 -6.86
C PHE A 79 -26.31 1.32 -6.44
N TYR A 80 -27.06 1.24 -5.34
CA TYR A 80 -27.61 -0.04 -4.87
C TYR A 80 -28.63 -0.62 -5.87
N GLU A 81 -29.52 0.20 -6.46
CA GLU A 81 -30.48 -0.27 -7.47
C GLU A 81 -29.76 -0.80 -8.71
N TYR A 82 -28.72 -0.08 -9.13
CA TYR A 82 -27.88 -0.49 -10.26
C TYR A 82 -27.24 -1.85 -10.00
N PHE A 83 -26.60 -2.05 -8.84
CA PHE A 83 -25.96 -3.33 -8.50
C PHE A 83 -26.97 -4.44 -8.19
N ALA A 84 -28.19 -4.12 -7.74
CA ALA A 84 -29.26 -5.10 -7.55
C ALA A 84 -29.78 -5.65 -8.90
N GLN A 85 -29.72 -4.84 -9.96
CA GLN A 85 -30.16 -5.24 -11.31
C GLN A 85 -29.04 -5.87 -12.16
N ASN A 86 -27.78 -5.75 -11.74
CA ASN A 86 -26.62 -6.12 -12.56
C ASN A 86 -25.67 -7.06 -11.80
N GLU A 87 -25.64 -8.33 -12.21
CA GLU A 87 -24.82 -9.37 -11.57
C GLU A 87 -23.30 -9.16 -11.73
N TRP A 88 -22.88 -8.40 -12.76
CA TRP A 88 -21.46 -8.15 -13.02
C TRP A 88 -20.73 -7.52 -11.82
N GLY A 89 -21.44 -6.74 -10.99
CA GLY A 89 -20.84 -6.13 -9.79
C GLY A 89 -20.40 -7.19 -8.76
N ALA A 90 -21.19 -8.25 -8.60
CA ALA A 90 -20.85 -9.36 -7.71
C ALA A 90 -19.67 -10.17 -8.27
N GLU A 91 -19.66 -10.44 -9.58
CA GLU A 91 -18.52 -11.07 -10.26
C GLU A 91 -17.25 -10.21 -10.18
N ALA A 92 -17.34 -8.90 -10.35
CA ALA A 92 -16.18 -8.02 -10.19
C ALA A 92 -15.66 -8.03 -8.74
N TYR A 93 -16.56 -8.02 -7.74
CA TYR A 93 -16.20 -8.15 -6.33
C TYR A 93 -15.43 -9.45 -6.06
N LYS A 94 -15.88 -10.55 -6.66
CA LYS A 94 -15.28 -11.89 -6.57
C LYS A 94 -13.80 -11.90 -6.99
N TYR A 95 -13.45 -11.20 -8.06
CA TYR A 95 -12.09 -11.20 -8.63
C TYR A 95 -11.17 -10.11 -8.11
N LEU A 96 -11.73 -8.98 -7.67
CA LEU A 96 -10.93 -7.80 -7.33
C LEU A 96 -10.72 -7.66 -5.83
N PHE A 97 -11.76 -7.80 -5.01
CA PHE A 97 -11.74 -7.25 -3.65
C PHE A 97 -10.61 -7.79 -2.76
N PHE A 98 -10.52 -9.11 -2.55
CA PHE A 98 -9.52 -9.69 -1.65
C PHE A 98 -8.13 -9.77 -2.29
N GLN A 99 -8.08 -10.02 -3.60
CA GLN A 99 -6.86 -10.16 -4.38
C GLN A 99 -6.09 -8.83 -4.40
N THR A 100 -6.77 -7.70 -4.59
CA THR A 100 -6.12 -6.38 -4.62
C THR A 100 -5.61 -5.94 -3.25
N ILE A 101 -6.34 -6.29 -2.18
CA ILE A 101 -5.87 -6.05 -0.80
C ILE A 101 -4.61 -6.87 -0.53
N THR A 102 -4.61 -8.14 -0.93
CA THR A 102 -3.46 -9.04 -0.74
C THR A 102 -2.25 -8.58 -1.56
N LEU A 103 -2.48 -8.07 -2.77
CA LEU A 103 -1.45 -7.43 -3.59
C LEU A 103 -0.80 -6.25 -2.87
N THR A 104 -1.59 -5.34 -2.28
CA THR A 104 -1.08 -4.21 -1.47
C THR A 104 -0.21 -4.70 -0.31
N ILE A 105 -0.67 -5.69 0.45
CA ILE A 105 0.08 -6.23 1.59
C ILE A 105 1.38 -6.88 1.11
N SER A 106 1.32 -7.73 0.09
CA SER A 106 2.48 -8.40 -0.48
C SER A 106 3.51 -7.42 -1.04
N GLY A 107 3.07 -6.39 -1.75
CA GLY A 107 3.97 -5.38 -2.31
C GLY A 107 4.62 -4.51 -1.23
N ASN A 108 3.91 -4.21 -0.13
CA ASN A 108 4.50 -3.56 1.04
C ASN A 108 5.60 -4.42 1.71
N ILE A 109 5.42 -5.75 1.76
CA ILE A 109 6.45 -6.69 2.23
C ILE A 109 7.65 -6.67 1.28
N ILE A 110 7.42 -6.77 -0.03
CA ILE A 110 8.47 -6.77 -1.06
C ILE A 110 9.29 -5.48 -1.00
N ILE A 111 8.65 -4.32 -0.88
CA ILE A 111 9.35 -3.03 -0.75
C ILE A 111 10.15 -2.96 0.55
N SER A 112 9.65 -3.51 1.64
CA SER A 112 10.38 -3.59 2.91
C SER A 112 11.64 -4.46 2.79
N VAL A 113 11.54 -5.63 2.14
CA VAL A 113 12.68 -6.50 1.83
C VAL A 113 13.68 -5.82 0.90
N ASN A 114 13.18 -5.19 -0.17
CA ASN A 114 14.02 -4.47 -1.13
C ASN A 114 14.84 -3.36 -0.45
N ARG A 115 14.19 -2.53 0.37
CA ARG A 115 14.84 -1.48 1.16
C ARG A 115 15.83 -2.04 2.17
N PHE A 116 15.47 -3.13 2.84
CA PHE A 116 16.37 -3.82 3.76
C PHE A 116 17.66 -4.23 3.06
N LEU A 117 17.58 -4.89 1.91
CA LEU A 117 18.76 -5.35 1.18
C LEU A 117 19.62 -4.18 0.69
N ALA A 118 18.99 -3.08 0.23
CA ALA A 118 19.70 -1.88 -0.16
C ALA A 118 20.53 -1.26 0.98
N LEU A 119 20.02 -1.31 2.22
CA LEU A 119 20.75 -0.83 3.41
C LEU A 119 21.74 -1.86 3.97
N TYR A 120 21.36 -3.13 3.95
CA TYR A 120 22.11 -4.18 4.61
C TYR A 120 23.34 -4.57 3.78
N ASN A 121 23.21 -4.67 2.46
CA ASN A 121 24.29 -5.03 1.56
C ASN A 121 24.22 -4.23 0.24
N PRO A 122 24.62 -2.95 0.24
CA PRO A 122 24.52 -2.09 -0.94
C PRO A 122 25.35 -2.56 -2.13
N ILE A 123 26.47 -3.27 -1.89
CA ILE A 123 27.36 -3.77 -2.96
C ILE A 123 26.69 -4.92 -3.72
N ASN A 124 26.11 -5.88 -3.01
CA ASN A 124 25.45 -7.03 -3.67
C ASN A 124 24.02 -6.70 -4.11
N TYR A 125 23.41 -5.66 -3.56
CA TYR A 125 22.04 -5.27 -3.88
C TYR A 125 21.79 -5.10 -5.37
N THR A 126 22.65 -4.36 -6.08
CA THR A 126 22.46 -4.08 -7.52
C THR A 126 22.67 -5.34 -8.39
N ARG A 127 23.48 -6.28 -7.92
CA ARG A 127 23.71 -7.57 -8.60
C ARG A 127 22.52 -8.51 -8.44
N VAL A 128 22.01 -8.64 -7.21
CA VAL A 128 20.91 -9.56 -6.88
C VAL A 128 19.57 -8.99 -7.33
N TRP A 129 19.35 -7.69 -7.13
CA TRP A 129 18.06 -7.04 -7.29
C TRP A 129 18.09 -6.04 -8.46
N ASN A 130 18.32 -6.59 -9.65
CA ASN A 130 18.32 -5.85 -10.91
C ASN A 130 16.89 -5.68 -11.49
N ILE A 131 16.77 -4.94 -12.59
CA ILE A 131 15.49 -4.64 -13.25
C ILE A 131 14.70 -5.91 -13.63
N LYS A 132 15.37 -6.90 -14.22
CA LYS A 132 14.72 -8.15 -14.68
C LYS A 132 14.15 -8.92 -13.49
N VAL A 133 14.93 -9.03 -12.41
CA VAL A 133 14.52 -9.67 -11.16
C VAL A 133 13.36 -8.90 -10.52
N SER A 134 13.39 -7.56 -10.54
CA SER A 134 12.26 -6.75 -10.05
C SER A 134 10.95 -7.07 -10.76
N PHE A 135 10.95 -7.10 -12.10
CA PHE A 135 9.75 -7.46 -12.86
C PHE A 135 9.29 -8.90 -12.59
N LEU A 136 10.23 -9.84 -12.49
CA LEU A 136 9.90 -11.23 -12.15
C LEU A 136 9.24 -11.32 -10.77
N ILE A 137 9.75 -10.61 -9.76
CA ILE A 137 9.16 -10.58 -8.42
C ILE A 137 7.74 -9.99 -8.45
N VAL A 138 7.51 -8.89 -9.18
CA VAL A 138 6.16 -8.31 -9.32
C VAL A 138 5.21 -9.28 -10.04
N PHE A 139 5.68 -9.95 -11.09
CA PHE A 139 4.89 -10.95 -11.79
C PHE A 139 4.51 -12.12 -10.87
N LEU A 140 5.48 -12.68 -10.13
CA LEU A 140 5.23 -13.73 -9.16
C LEU A 140 4.31 -13.27 -8.02
N GLN A 141 4.44 -12.03 -7.55
CA GLN A 141 3.52 -11.45 -6.58
C GLN A 141 2.08 -11.52 -7.07
N VAL A 142 1.81 -11.11 -8.32
CA VAL A 142 0.47 -11.17 -8.91
C VAL A 142 -0.04 -12.60 -9.01
N VAL A 143 0.77 -13.50 -9.58
CA VAL A 143 0.39 -14.91 -9.73
C VAL A 143 0.08 -15.55 -8.38
N ILE A 144 0.94 -15.36 -7.37
CA ILE A 144 0.74 -15.93 -6.03
C ILE A 144 -0.51 -15.35 -5.36
N CYS A 145 -0.72 -14.03 -5.43
CA CYS A 145 -1.89 -13.41 -4.83
C CYS A 145 -3.18 -13.92 -5.46
N TYR A 146 -3.28 -14.02 -6.79
CA TYR A 146 -4.48 -14.55 -7.45
C TYR A 146 -4.66 -16.06 -7.24
N ALA A 147 -3.59 -16.85 -7.34
CA ALA A 147 -3.64 -18.29 -7.13
C ALA A 147 -4.08 -18.65 -5.69
N SER A 148 -3.72 -17.83 -4.70
CA SER A 148 -4.14 -18.02 -3.30
C SER A 148 -5.66 -17.90 -3.10
N TYR A 149 -6.37 -17.31 -4.07
CA TYR A 149 -7.83 -17.17 -4.05
C TYR A 149 -8.54 -18.04 -5.09
N ILE A 150 -7.90 -19.10 -5.58
CA ILE A 150 -8.52 -19.99 -6.58
C ILE A 150 -9.81 -20.64 -6.08
N HIS A 151 -9.97 -20.83 -4.77
CA HIS A 151 -11.21 -21.36 -4.17
C HIS A 151 -12.40 -20.44 -4.41
N ILE A 152 -12.18 -19.13 -4.63
CA ILE A 152 -13.25 -18.18 -4.92
C ILE A 152 -13.96 -18.54 -6.23
N PHE A 153 -13.29 -19.09 -7.25
CA PHE A 153 -13.96 -19.44 -8.52
C PHE A 153 -15.15 -20.38 -8.33
N PHE A 154 -15.11 -21.21 -7.29
CA PHE A 154 -16.13 -22.21 -6.95
C PHE A 154 -17.18 -21.70 -5.95
N THR A 155 -17.25 -20.39 -5.69
CA THR A 155 -18.23 -19.80 -4.78
C THR A 155 -19.06 -18.72 -5.46
N ASP A 156 -20.31 -18.63 -5.03
CA ASP A 156 -21.21 -17.56 -5.42
C ASP A 156 -20.94 -16.31 -4.56
N THR A 157 -20.96 -15.17 -5.23
CA THR A 157 -20.94 -13.85 -4.59
C THR A 157 -22.28 -13.19 -4.85
N ALA A 158 -22.82 -12.51 -3.83
CA ALA A 158 -24.13 -11.89 -3.93
C ALA A 158 -24.11 -10.47 -3.38
N PHE A 159 -24.97 -9.63 -3.94
CA PHE A 159 -25.28 -8.31 -3.42
C PHE A 159 -26.57 -8.41 -2.61
N LEU A 160 -26.45 -8.37 -1.27
CA LEU A 160 -27.57 -8.66 -0.37
C LEU A 160 -27.88 -7.47 0.53
N TYR A 161 -29.17 -7.28 0.82
CA TYR A 161 -29.64 -6.35 1.84
C TYR A 161 -29.42 -6.94 3.24
N ASP A 162 -28.85 -6.16 4.14
CA ASP A 162 -28.74 -6.49 5.56
C ASP A 162 -29.70 -5.64 6.40
N SER A 163 -30.67 -6.31 7.03
CA SER A 163 -31.68 -5.68 7.88
C SER A 163 -31.14 -5.10 9.18
N HIS A 164 -29.95 -5.50 9.63
CA HIS A 164 -29.36 -4.96 10.86
C HIS A 164 -28.74 -3.59 10.65
N THR A 165 -28.02 -3.41 9.54
CA THR A 165 -27.40 -2.14 9.18
C THR A 165 -28.28 -1.28 8.28
N ASN A 166 -29.37 -1.84 7.74
CA ASN A 166 -30.20 -1.23 6.69
C ASN A 166 -29.40 -0.84 5.44
N THR A 167 -28.38 -1.62 5.09
CA THR A 167 -27.51 -1.35 3.94
C THR A 167 -27.42 -2.54 2.99
N TYR A 168 -27.06 -2.27 1.74
CA TYR A 168 -26.74 -3.31 0.77
C TYR A 168 -25.22 -3.53 0.70
N GLN A 169 -24.81 -4.79 0.69
CA GLN A 169 -23.39 -5.14 0.66
C GLN A 169 -23.08 -6.35 -0.20
N PHE A 170 -21.91 -6.30 -0.85
CA PHE A 170 -21.33 -7.47 -1.49
C PHE A 170 -20.80 -8.45 -0.43
N THR A 171 -21.20 -9.70 -0.56
CA THR A 171 -20.84 -10.76 0.39
C THR A 171 -20.63 -12.09 -0.32
N THR A 172 -19.89 -12.96 0.35
CA THR A 172 -19.80 -14.40 0.03
C THR A 172 -20.73 -15.10 1.02
N PRO A 173 -21.93 -15.55 0.61
CA PRO A 173 -22.93 -16.09 1.53
C PRO A 173 -22.45 -17.36 2.24
N ASN A 174 -21.64 -18.18 1.57
CA ASN A 174 -21.11 -19.40 2.14
C ASN A 174 -20.02 -19.10 3.19
N LYS A 175 -20.30 -19.52 4.43
CA LYS A 175 -19.44 -19.35 5.61
C LYS A 175 -18.03 -19.90 5.40
N TYR A 176 -17.88 -21.07 4.79
CA TYR A 176 -16.59 -21.73 4.61
C TYR A 176 -15.69 -20.95 3.66
N PHE A 177 -16.23 -20.46 2.54
CA PHE A 177 -15.48 -19.62 1.60
C PHE A 177 -15.17 -18.23 2.18
N SER A 178 -16.09 -17.66 2.97
CA SER A 178 -15.83 -16.41 3.70
C SER A 178 -14.69 -16.55 4.72
N LEU A 179 -14.65 -17.66 5.46
CA LEU A 179 -13.53 -18.01 6.34
C LEU A 179 -12.24 -18.26 5.57
N ALA A 180 -12.29 -18.96 4.44
CA ALA A 180 -11.13 -19.20 3.59
C ALA A 180 -10.53 -17.88 3.07
N ASN A 181 -11.37 -16.96 2.58
CA ASN A 181 -10.93 -15.63 2.12
C ASN A 181 -10.19 -14.87 3.22
N ASN A 182 -10.77 -14.91 4.42
CA ASN A 182 -10.20 -14.25 5.59
C ASN A 182 -8.90 -14.94 6.06
N GLY A 183 -8.84 -16.27 6.00
CA GLY A 183 -7.69 -17.09 6.36
C GLY A 183 -6.49 -16.88 5.43
N VAL A 184 -6.72 -16.79 4.12
CA VAL A 184 -5.68 -16.45 3.14
C VAL A 184 -5.14 -15.06 3.43
N LEU A 185 -6.01 -14.05 3.56
CA LEU A 185 -5.57 -12.68 3.84
C LEU A 185 -4.78 -12.58 5.16
N LEU A 186 -5.26 -13.27 6.21
CA LEU A 186 -4.59 -13.34 7.51
C LEU A 186 -3.19 -13.98 7.39
N SER A 187 -3.04 -15.01 6.56
CA SER A 187 -1.75 -15.67 6.34
C SER A 187 -0.73 -14.71 5.73
N PHE A 188 -1.12 -13.90 4.74
CA PHE A 188 -0.26 -12.83 4.20
C PHE A 188 0.10 -11.78 5.25
N CYS A 189 -0.84 -11.37 6.10
CA CYS A 189 -0.57 -10.46 7.21
C CYS A 189 0.45 -11.05 8.19
N VAL A 190 0.27 -12.29 8.63
CA VAL A 190 1.16 -12.96 9.61
C VAL A 190 2.56 -13.15 9.03
N ILE A 191 2.67 -13.64 7.79
CA ILE A 191 3.96 -13.75 7.09
C ILE A 191 4.62 -12.38 6.98
N GLY A 192 3.85 -11.36 6.61
CA GLY A 192 4.32 -9.98 6.54
C GLY A 192 4.87 -9.48 7.87
N ILE A 193 4.14 -9.67 8.97
CA ILE A 193 4.57 -9.28 10.31
C ILE A 193 5.88 -9.97 10.70
N ILE A 194 6.01 -11.27 10.46
CA ILE A 194 7.23 -12.03 10.76
C ILE A 194 8.40 -11.41 9.97
N ILE A 195 8.25 -11.28 8.65
CA ILE A 195 9.30 -10.74 7.79
C ILE A 195 9.66 -9.32 8.21
N THR A 196 8.71 -8.38 8.26
CA THR A 196 9.00 -6.97 8.55
C THR A 196 9.58 -6.79 9.94
N THR A 197 9.11 -7.53 10.94
CA THR A 197 9.67 -7.48 12.30
C THR A 197 11.10 -8.00 12.34
N SER A 198 11.39 -9.14 11.70
CA SER A 198 12.76 -9.66 11.60
C SER A 198 13.70 -8.67 10.91
N LEU A 199 13.26 -8.07 9.79
CA LEU A 199 14.04 -7.05 9.09
C LEU A 199 14.27 -5.81 9.96
N ASN A 200 13.25 -5.36 10.69
CA ASN A 200 13.35 -4.21 11.61
C ASN A 200 14.37 -4.45 12.71
N ILE A 201 14.37 -5.63 13.31
CA ILE A 201 15.33 -6.02 14.34
C ILE A 201 16.76 -6.01 13.76
N LEU A 202 16.96 -6.61 12.59
CA LEU A 202 18.29 -6.65 11.94
C LEU A 202 18.80 -5.24 11.60
N VAL A 203 17.93 -4.37 11.09
CA VAL A 203 18.24 -2.97 10.81
C VAL A 203 18.59 -2.22 12.10
N PHE A 204 17.82 -2.42 13.16
CA PHE A 204 18.07 -1.82 14.47
C PHE A 204 19.43 -2.23 15.05
N ILE A 205 19.76 -3.53 15.02
CA ILE A 205 21.06 -4.05 15.48
C ILE A 205 22.22 -3.47 14.66
N LYS A 206 22.07 -3.37 13.34
CA LYS A 206 23.10 -2.79 12.48
C LYS A 206 23.27 -1.30 12.74
N PHE A 207 22.17 -0.57 12.90
CA PHE A 207 22.20 0.85 13.15
C PHE A 207 22.73 1.20 14.54
N SER A 208 22.41 0.43 15.59
CA SER A 208 22.98 0.66 16.92
C SER A 208 24.52 0.55 16.94
N LYS A 209 25.10 -0.32 16.09
CA LYS A 209 26.56 -0.39 15.88
C LYS A 209 27.10 0.82 15.13
N ILE A 210 26.38 1.32 14.12
CA ILE A 210 26.79 2.48 13.31
C ILE A 210 26.65 3.79 14.10
N PHE A 211 25.62 3.92 14.94
CA PHE A 211 25.37 5.13 15.74
C PHE A 211 26.40 5.37 16.84
N LYS A 212 27.18 4.35 17.22
CA LYS A 212 28.37 4.54 18.07
C LYS A 212 29.52 5.26 17.35
N LYS A 213 29.53 5.31 16.02
CA LYS A 213 30.47 6.11 15.21
C LYS A 213 29.82 7.45 14.88
N ASN A 214 30.54 8.53 15.17
CA ASN A 214 30.08 9.93 15.30
C ASN A 214 29.61 10.61 13.99
N ASP A 215 28.74 9.97 13.19
CA ASP A 215 28.29 10.44 11.87
C ASP A 215 26.95 11.19 11.96
N LYS A 216 26.99 12.40 12.57
CA LYS A 216 25.80 13.21 12.91
C LYS A 216 24.97 13.63 11.69
N GLY A 217 25.58 13.75 10.51
CA GLY A 217 24.92 14.26 9.30
C GLY A 217 23.89 13.32 8.66
N LYS A 218 23.99 12.01 8.89
CA LYS A 218 23.09 10.98 8.30
C LYS A 218 22.14 10.35 9.32
N TYR A 219 22.12 10.86 10.55
CA TYR A 219 21.36 10.30 11.66
C TYR A 219 19.85 10.37 11.44
N GLY A 220 19.32 11.55 11.09
CA GLY A 220 17.88 11.79 10.93
C GLY A 220 17.23 10.88 9.88
N SER A 221 17.83 10.76 8.70
CA SER A 221 17.29 9.92 7.61
C SER A 221 17.18 8.44 8.01
N LYS A 222 18.15 7.91 8.77
CA LYS A 222 18.15 6.52 9.25
C LYS A 222 17.09 6.28 10.32
N VAL A 223 16.95 7.21 11.27
CA VAL A 223 15.95 7.12 12.34
C VAL A 223 14.53 7.20 11.77
N THR A 224 14.28 8.14 10.87
CA THR A 224 12.97 8.26 10.22
C THR A 224 12.63 7.00 9.40
N MET A 225 13.63 6.37 8.77
CA MET A 225 13.41 5.11 8.05
C MET A 225 13.08 3.95 8.98
N LEU A 226 13.74 3.84 10.13
CA LEU A 226 13.40 2.84 11.14
C LEU A 226 11.99 3.06 11.71
N ALA A 227 11.67 4.31 12.07
CA ALA A 227 10.34 4.68 12.57
C ALA A 227 9.25 4.31 11.55
N PHE A 228 9.52 4.49 10.26
CA PHE A 228 8.63 4.02 9.21
C PHE A 228 8.42 2.51 9.25
N MET A 229 9.50 1.72 9.22
CA MET A 229 9.33 0.27 9.12
C MET A 229 8.60 -0.30 10.34
N ILE A 230 8.77 0.32 11.52
CA ILE A 230 7.98 0.04 12.73
C ILE A 230 6.51 0.40 12.50
N LEU A 231 6.21 1.60 12.00
CA LEU A 231 4.85 2.05 11.75
C LEU A 231 4.11 1.17 10.73
N ALA A 232 4.78 0.76 9.65
CA ALA A 232 4.21 -0.19 8.69
C ALA A 232 3.90 -1.55 9.32
N SER A 233 4.80 -2.05 10.18
CA SER A 233 4.57 -3.32 10.90
C SER A 233 3.42 -3.21 11.89
N PHE A 234 3.28 -2.06 12.55
CA PHE A 234 2.18 -1.78 13.46
C PHE A 234 0.82 -1.83 12.75
N PHE A 235 0.69 -1.22 11.56
CA PHE A 235 -0.55 -1.31 10.78
C PHE A 235 -0.83 -2.74 10.31
N LEU A 236 0.18 -3.53 9.93
CA LEU A 236 -0.01 -4.94 9.61
C LEU A 236 -0.55 -5.75 10.81
N VAL A 237 -0.06 -5.47 12.02
CA VAL A 237 -0.58 -6.08 13.26
C VAL A 237 -2.04 -5.70 13.49
N ILE A 238 -2.41 -4.42 13.32
CA ILE A 238 -3.81 -3.97 13.41
C ILE A 238 -4.69 -4.74 12.42
N THR A 239 -4.27 -4.84 11.15
CA THR A 239 -5.00 -5.58 10.13
C THR A 239 -5.14 -7.06 10.49
N ALA A 240 -4.09 -7.69 11.03
CA ALA A 240 -4.16 -9.10 11.45
C ALA A 240 -5.16 -9.30 12.60
N ILE A 241 -5.17 -8.42 13.60
CA ILE A 241 -6.14 -8.45 14.71
C ILE A 241 -7.57 -8.30 14.17
N GLN A 242 -7.80 -7.35 13.26
CA GLN A 242 -9.11 -7.17 12.61
C GLN A 242 -9.57 -8.44 11.89
N LEU A 243 -8.68 -9.11 11.16
CA LEU A 243 -8.97 -10.37 10.48
C LEU A 243 -9.29 -11.50 11.47
N ILE A 244 -8.58 -11.60 12.60
CA ILE A 244 -8.87 -12.58 13.65
C ILE A 244 -10.26 -12.35 14.23
N ILE A 245 -10.60 -11.11 14.60
CA ILE A 245 -11.92 -10.77 15.14
C ILE A 245 -13.01 -11.08 14.10
N ARG A 246 -12.78 -10.75 12.83
CA ARG A 246 -13.71 -11.10 11.73
C ARG A 246 -13.89 -12.62 11.60
N SER A 247 -12.82 -13.41 11.70
CA SER A 247 -12.92 -14.87 11.68
C SER A 247 -13.78 -15.39 12.83
N ILE A 248 -13.60 -14.84 14.05
CA ILE A 248 -14.41 -15.20 15.21
C ILE A 248 -15.88 -14.83 14.98
N ALA A 249 -16.15 -13.64 14.43
CA ALA A 249 -17.51 -13.19 14.11
C ALA A 249 -18.19 -14.11 13.07
N ILE A 250 -17.47 -14.52 12.03
CA ILE A 250 -17.99 -15.46 11.02
C ILE A 250 -18.23 -16.84 11.65
N SER A 251 -17.29 -17.34 12.46
CA SER A 251 -17.41 -18.64 13.14
C SER A 251 -18.58 -18.70 14.11
N THR A 252 -18.85 -17.60 14.81
CA THR A 252 -19.98 -17.47 15.76
C THR A 252 -21.29 -17.00 15.11
N ASN A 253 -21.32 -16.80 13.78
CA ASN A 253 -22.45 -16.24 13.04
C ASN A 253 -22.93 -14.87 13.56
N ASN A 254 -22.04 -14.10 14.21
CA ASN A 254 -22.34 -12.75 14.70
C ASN A 254 -22.26 -11.75 13.54
N LYS A 255 -23.39 -11.55 12.84
CA LYS A 255 -23.47 -10.63 11.68
C LYS A 255 -23.13 -9.19 12.04
N PRO A 256 -23.70 -8.57 13.11
CA PRO A 256 -23.38 -7.18 13.45
C PRO A 256 -21.89 -6.95 13.68
N LEU A 257 -21.21 -7.84 14.42
CA LEU A 257 -19.77 -7.72 14.65
C LEU A 257 -18.98 -7.85 13.35
N LYS A 258 -19.35 -8.80 12.49
CA LYS A 258 -18.71 -8.98 11.17
C LYS A 258 -18.83 -7.70 10.33
N ASP A 259 -19.99 -7.06 10.31
CA ASP A 259 -20.25 -5.87 9.50
C ASP A 259 -19.53 -4.63 10.05
N VAL A 260 -19.49 -4.46 11.38
CA VAL A 260 -18.68 -3.44 12.04
C VAL A 260 -17.19 -3.61 11.69
N ILE A 261 -16.65 -4.83 11.77
CA ILE A 261 -15.25 -5.10 11.40
C ILE A 261 -15.00 -4.89 9.90
N ASN A 262 -15.95 -5.24 9.04
CA ASN A 262 -15.84 -4.96 7.60
C ASN A 262 -15.73 -3.45 7.34
N ASN A 263 -16.48 -2.63 8.07
CA ASN A 263 -16.37 -1.18 8.00
C ASN A 263 -15.00 -0.66 8.46
N TYR A 264 -14.36 -1.31 9.44
CA TYR A 264 -13.02 -0.92 9.88
C TYR A 264 -11.92 -1.13 8.82
N PHE A 265 -12.10 -2.05 7.86
CA PHE A 265 -11.15 -2.19 6.73
C PHE A 265 -11.07 -0.94 5.85
N PHE A 266 -12.16 -0.15 5.77
CA PHE A 266 -12.15 1.12 5.07
C PHE A 266 -11.20 2.13 5.70
N TYR A 267 -10.89 2.00 6.99
CA TYR A 267 -9.96 2.89 7.67
C TYR A 267 -8.55 2.34 7.63
N SER A 268 -8.34 1.08 7.99
CA SER A 268 -7.00 0.53 8.17
C SER A 268 -6.22 0.36 6.86
N ILE A 269 -6.85 -0.16 5.81
CA ILE A 269 -6.16 -0.48 4.55
C ILE A 269 -5.79 0.77 3.76
N PRO A 270 -6.68 1.76 3.56
CA PRO A 270 -6.30 3.01 2.91
C PRO A 270 -5.22 3.77 3.68
N ILE A 271 -5.24 3.78 5.01
CA ILE A 271 -4.16 4.41 5.78
C ILE A 271 -2.83 3.67 5.53
N LEU A 272 -2.84 2.33 5.56
CA LEU A 272 -1.66 1.52 5.25
C LEU A 272 -1.11 1.79 3.84
N SER A 273 -1.97 1.88 2.84
CA SER A 273 -1.57 2.09 1.43
C SER A 273 -1.08 3.53 1.18
N THR A 274 -1.68 4.51 1.84
CA THR A 274 -1.34 5.94 1.65
C THR A 274 -0.14 6.39 2.47
N LEU A 275 0.27 5.63 3.49
CA LEU A 275 1.42 5.98 4.31
C LEU A 275 2.72 6.08 3.47
N GLN A 276 2.94 5.10 2.59
CA GLN A 276 4.16 4.93 1.79
C GLN A 276 4.64 6.18 1.00
N PRO A 277 3.79 6.86 0.21
CA PRO A 277 4.18 8.08 -0.53
C PRO A 277 4.56 9.25 0.37
N TYR A 278 3.86 9.47 1.49
CA TYR A 278 4.22 10.56 2.41
C TYR A 278 5.60 10.32 3.03
N LEU A 279 5.92 9.07 3.33
CA LEU A 279 7.19 8.76 3.97
C LEU A 279 8.36 8.94 3.05
N ILE A 280 8.27 8.51 1.79
CA ILE A 280 9.37 8.73 0.85
C ILE A 280 9.59 10.23 0.60
N LEU A 281 8.51 11.02 0.60
CA LEU A 281 8.58 12.48 0.57
C LEU A 281 9.23 13.06 1.82
N LEU A 282 8.88 12.58 3.02
CA LEU A 282 9.47 13.06 4.28
C LEU A 282 10.96 12.67 4.39
N LEU A 283 11.34 11.50 3.91
CA LEU A 283 12.70 10.95 4.00
C LEU A 283 13.69 11.56 3.01
N SER A 284 13.23 11.89 1.80
CA SER A 284 14.12 12.32 0.72
C SER A 284 13.92 13.78 0.37
N ALA A 285 14.78 14.65 0.92
CA ALA A 285 14.83 16.06 0.52
C ALA A 285 15.11 16.22 -0.99
N GLN A 286 15.92 15.31 -1.56
CA GLN A 286 16.19 15.26 -2.99
C GLN A 286 14.91 14.96 -3.79
N LEU A 287 14.10 14.00 -3.35
CA LEU A 287 12.82 13.69 -4.00
C LEU A 287 11.88 14.90 -3.95
N ARG A 288 11.75 15.56 -2.79
CA ARG A 288 10.93 16.77 -2.67
C ARG A 288 11.36 17.87 -3.63
N ASN A 289 12.66 18.14 -3.70
CA ASN A 289 13.21 19.16 -4.60
C ASN A 289 13.05 18.76 -6.07
N GLY A 290 13.22 17.48 -6.39
CA GLY A 290 13.01 16.91 -7.72
C GLY A 290 11.56 17.05 -8.18
N ILE A 291 10.59 16.69 -7.34
CA ILE A 291 9.16 16.83 -7.62
C ILE A 291 8.77 18.30 -7.80
N LYS A 292 9.24 19.21 -6.93
CA LYS A 292 8.99 20.65 -7.10
C LYS A 292 9.45 21.15 -8.47
N LYS A 293 10.66 20.76 -8.91
CA LYS A 293 11.18 21.10 -10.24
C LYS A 293 10.35 20.46 -11.35
N PHE A 294 9.98 19.20 -11.20
CA PHE A 294 9.19 18.47 -12.19
C PHE A 294 7.80 19.08 -12.40
N VAL A 295 7.08 19.40 -11.31
CA VAL A 295 5.78 20.08 -11.38
C VAL A 295 5.90 21.46 -12.01
N CYS A 296 6.94 22.23 -11.64
CA CYS A 296 7.20 23.54 -12.23
C CYS A 296 7.45 23.43 -13.75
N LEU A 297 8.21 22.43 -14.21
CA LEU A 297 8.46 22.21 -15.64
C LEU A 297 7.18 21.87 -16.41
N ILE A 298 6.34 21.00 -15.86
CA ILE A 298 5.03 20.65 -16.44
C ILE A 298 4.15 21.90 -16.55
N ALA A 299 4.06 22.69 -15.48
CA ALA A 299 3.24 23.90 -15.46
C ALA A 299 3.68 24.96 -16.49
N HIS A 300 4.97 25.04 -16.81
CA HIS A 300 5.50 26.02 -17.78
C HIS A 300 5.54 25.51 -19.23
N GLY A 301 5.01 24.31 -19.51
CA GLY A 301 4.97 23.72 -20.86
C GLY A 301 6.36 23.52 -21.50
N LYS A 302 7.44 23.64 -20.73
CA LYS A 302 8.80 23.45 -21.25
C LYS A 302 9.01 21.95 -21.45
N LYS A 303 9.56 21.55 -22.61
CA LYS A 303 10.02 20.18 -22.83
C LYS A 303 10.91 19.79 -21.65
N VAL A 304 10.57 18.67 -21.00
CA VAL A 304 11.31 18.13 -19.86
C VAL A 304 12.66 17.61 -20.35
N SER A 305 13.59 18.52 -20.63
CA SER A 305 14.98 18.18 -20.92
C SER A 305 15.65 17.74 -19.62
N HIS A 306 16.41 16.65 -19.67
CA HIS A 306 17.15 16.02 -18.56
C HIS A 306 17.42 16.96 -17.38
N ILE A 307 16.70 16.78 -16.27
CA ILE A 307 16.90 17.53 -15.05
C ILE A 307 18.28 17.14 -14.49
N LYS A 308 19.34 17.92 -14.80
CA LYS A 308 20.60 17.84 -14.06
C LYS A 308 20.31 18.34 -12.64
N VAL A 309 20.19 17.39 -11.70
CA VAL A 309 20.26 17.72 -10.27
C VAL A 309 21.71 18.09 -10.00
N THR A 310 21.97 19.39 -9.82
CA THR A 310 23.27 19.88 -9.37
C THR A 310 23.57 19.22 -8.03
N VAL A 311 24.52 18.30 -8.03
CA VAL A 311 25.09 17.75 -6.81
C VAL A 311 25.74 18.92 -6.10
N PHE A 312 25.14 19.40 -5.01
CA PHE A 312 25.88 20.20 -4.04
C PHE A 312 26.90 19.26 -3.40
N ASN A 313 28.04 19.09 -4.07
CA ASN A 313 29.27 18.69 -3.42
C ASN A 313 29.56 19.81 -2.43
N LYS A 314 29.14 19.60 -1.19
CA LYS A 314 29.73 20.31 -0.07
C LYS A 314 31.18 19.87 -0.08
N GLU A 315 32.07 20.68 -0.65
CA GLU A 315 33.50 20.48 -0.59
C GLU A 315 33.86 20.33 0.88
N ASP A 316 34.12 19.09 1.30
CA ASP A 316 34.85 18.82 2.52
C ASP A 316 36.21 19.44 2.31
N GLY A 317 36.42 20.60 2.94
CA GLY A 317 37.71 21.25 3.09
C GLY A 317 38.67 20.30 3.78
N ARG A 318 39.32 19.43 3.01
CA ARG A 318 40.56 18.78 3.40
C ARG A 318 41.65 19.82 3.25
N THR A 319 41.89 20.54 4.34
CA THR A 319 43.17 21.16 4.62
C THR A 319 44.26 20.09 4.61
N SER A 320 44.94 19.97 3.46
CA SER A 320 46.25 19.36 3.36
C SER A 320 47.23 20.22 4.16
N ARG A 321 47.56 19.82 5.39
CA ARG A 321 48.82 20.21 6.03
C ARG A 321 49.85 19.13 5.72
N LYS A 322 50.78 19.46 4.83
CA LYS A 322 52.14 18.92 4.87
C LYS A 322 52.96 19.80 5.79
#